data_AF-A0A1I3EMW5-F1
#
_entry.id   AF-A0A1I3EMW5-F1
#
_cell.length_a   1.000
_cell.length_b   1.000
_cell.length_c   1.000
_cell.angle_alpha   90.00
_cell.angle_beta   90.00
_cell.angle_gamma   90.00
#
_symmetry.space_group_name_H-M   'P 1'
#
loop_
_entity.id
_entity.type
_entity.pdbx_description
1 polymer ?
#
loop_
_entity_poly.entity_id
_entity_poly.type
_entity_poly.pdbx_seq_one_letter_code
_entity_poly.pdbx_strand_id
1 'polypeptide(L)'
;MVSQLQQWLARHNRPITRQAIGIIAAFLIGTALVVSMIQRQVTAVAPGVLHAKDGLHTLTLEMAATPRQRRMGLMERDSLAPDAGMLFIYDEEQSADHAFWMYRTRIPLDIAFLDRAGEIQSITSMAPCTAYKVACPRYPAGARFWMALEVNAGYFDERGVAVGDRLEVDL
;
A
#
# COMPACT_ATOMS: atom_id res chain seq x y z
N MET A 1 64.02 -32.04 -3.29
CA MET A 1 62.57 -32.21 -3.05
C MET A 1 61.74 -30.91 -3.13
N VAL A 2 62.33 -29.71 -3.18
CA VAL A 2 61.57 -28.43 -3.24
C VAL A 2 61.08 -28.06 -4.67
N SER A 3 61.77 -28.53 -5.72
CA SER A 3 61.49 -28.12 -7.10
C SER A 3 60.23 -28.72 -7.72
N GLN A 4 59.84 -29.94 -7.35
CA GLN A 4 58.62 -30.57 -7.89
C GLN A 4 57.34 -29.92 -7.33
N LEU A 5 57.37 -29.46 -6.07
CA LEU A 5 56.26 -28.74 -5.46
C LEU A 5 56.08 -27.35 -6.08
N GLN A 6 57.18 -26.63 -6.33
CA GLN A 6 57.14 -25.32 -7.02
C GLN A 6 56.64 -25.46 -8.48
N GLN A 7 57.04 -26.50 -9.20
CA GLN A 7 56.57 -26.74 -10.57
C GLN A 7 55.11 -27.22 -10.63
N TRP A 8 54.59 -27.84 -9.58
CA TRP A 8 53.18 -28.22 -9.50
C TRP A 8 52.28 -27.01 -9.22
N LEU A 9 52.69 -26.13 -8.30
CA LEU A 9 51.98 -24.89 -7.97
C LEU A 9 51.91 -23.92 -9.17
N ALA A 10 52.99 -23.76 -9.93
CA ALA A 10 53.00 -22.90 -11.11
C ALA A 10 52.09 -23.40 -12.26
N ARG A 11 51.86 -24.72 -12.35
CA ARG A 11 51.01 -25.33 -13.38
C ARG A 11 49.51 -25.20 -13.10
N HIS A 12 49.12 -25.07 -11.83
CA HIS A 12 47.72 -25.00 -11.41
C HIS A 12 47.28 -23.61 -10.95
N ASN A 13 48.22 -22.67 -10.78
CA ASN A 13 47.92 -21.26 -10.48
C ASN A 13 47.54 -20.50 -11.76
N ARG A 14 46.40 -20.84 -12.36
CA ARG A 14 45.83 -20.04 -13.45
C ARG A 14 45.22 -18.77 -12.84
N PRO A 15 45.75 -17.57 -13.11
CA PRO A 15 45.13 -16.35 -12.60
C PRO A 15 43.72 -16.25 -13.17
N ILE A 16 42.73 -16.05 -12.29
CA ILE A 16 41.35 -15.78 -12.69
C ILE A 16 41.42 -14.60 -13.67
N THR A 17 41.08 -14.86 -14.94
CA THR A 17 41.25 -13.86 -15.99
C THR A 17 40.32 -12.67 -15.70
N ARG A 18 40.74 -11.45 -16.07
CA ARG A 18 39.94 -10.21 -15.87
C ARG A 18 38.51 -10.34 -16.41
N GLN A 19 38.30 -11.18 -17.43
CA GLN A 19 37.00 -11.51 -18.00
C GLN A 19 36.09 -12.29 -17.03
N ALA A 20 36.63 -13.28 -16.30
CA ALA A 20 35.85 -14.05 -15.32
C ALA A 20 35.42 -13.20 -14.11
N ILE A 21 36.28 -12.25 -13.68
CA ILE A 21 35.94 -11.29 -12.61
C ILE A 21 34.83 -10.32 -13.08
N GLY A 22 34.88 -9.85 -14.34
CA GLY A 22 33.86 -8.97 -14.91
C GLY A 22 32.49 -9.63 -15.05
N ILE A 23 32.43 -10.92 -15.43
CA ILE A 23 31.16 -11.67 -15.56
C ILE A 23 30.52 -11.91 -14.18
N ILE A 24 31.31 -12.26 -13.17
CA ILE A 24 30.82 -12.45 -11.80
C ILE A 24 30.34 -11.12 -11.20
N ALA A 25 31.08 -10.03 -11.39
CA ALA A 25 30.67 -8.70 -10.93
C ALA A 25 29.39 -8.21 -11.63
N ALA A 26 29.25 -8.42 -12.94
CA ALA A 26 28.03 -8.07 -13.69
C ALA A 26 26.82 -8.90 -13.24
N PHE A 27 27.01 -10.19 -12.92
CA PHE A 27 25.95 -11.03 -12.34
C PHE A 27 25.53 -10.57 -10.95
N LEU A 28 26.48 -10.23 -10.06
CA LEU A 28 26.19 -9.75 -8.71
C LEU A 28 25.52 -8.37 -8.70
N ILE A 29 25.89 -7.47 -9.63
CA ILE A 29 25.22 -6.17 -9.81
C ILE A 29 23.83 -6.36 -10.40
N GLY A 30 23.67 -7.26 -11.37
CA GLY A 30 22.37 -7.60 -11.96
C GLY A 30 21.40 -8.21 -10.95
N THR A 31 21.85 -9.13 -10.09
CA THR A 31 21.01 -9.72 -9.03
C THR A 31 20.66 -8.70 -7.96
N ALA A 32 21.59 -7.83 -7.54
CA ALA A 32 21.31 -6.77 -6.58
C ALA A 32 20.25 -5.76 -7.10
N LEU A 33 20.31 -5.40 -8.39
CA LEU A 33 19.31 -4.52 -9.04
C LEU A 33 17.92 -5.18 -9.12
N VAL A 34 17.86 -6.48 -9.43
CA VAL A 34 16.60 -7.23 -9.45
C VAL A 34 15.99 -7.37 -8.05
N VAL A 35 16.81 -7.64 -7.02
CA VAL A 35 16.36 -7.72 -5.62
C VAL A 35 15.83 -6.37 -5.13
N SER A 36 16.48 -5.26 -5.48
CA SER A 36 16.02 -3.90 -5.14
C SER A 36 14.66 -3.56 -5.77
N MET A 37 14.38 -4.02 -7.00
CA MET A 37 13.07 -3.83 -7.63
C MET A 37 11.94 -4.63 -6.96
N ILE A 38 12.25 -5.79 -6.37
CA ILE A 38 11.27 -6.63 -5.68
C ILE A 38 10.84 -6.02 -4.34
N GLN A 39 11.72 -5.25 -3.68
CA GLN A 39 11.46 -4.67 -2.35
C GLN A 39 10.39 -3.57 -2.31
N ARG A 40 9.99 -2.97 -3.44
CA ARG A 40 9.06 -1.82 -3.47
C ARG A 40 7.57 -2.19 -3.36
N GLN A 41 7.23 -3.44 -3.06
CA GLN A 41 5.84 -3.91 -3.14
C GLN A 41 5.12 -4.06 -1.80
N VAL A 42 5.80 -3.82 -0.69
CA VAL A 42 5.17 -3.89 0.64
C VAL A 42 4.37 -2.62 0.88
N THR A 43 3.07 -2.76 1.15
CA THR A 43 2.23 -1.67 1.63
C THR A 43 2.73 -1.26 3.01
N ALA A 44 3.12 0.00 3.19
CA ALA A 44 3.52 0.50 4.49
C ALA A 44 2.32 0.43 5.45
N VAL A 45 2.58 0.22 6.74
CA VAL A 45 1.56 0.21 7.79
C VAL A 45 1.91 1.27 8.82
N ALA A 46 0.94 2.11 9.17
CA ALA A 46 1.11 3.18 10.15
C ALA A 46 -0.10 3.23 11.11
N PRO A 47 0.08 3.68 12.36
CA PRO A 47 -1.05 3.99 13.22
C PRO A 47 -1.74 5.28 12.73
N GLY A 48 -3.06 5.33 12.86
CA GLY A 48 -3.85 6.54 12.74
C GLY A 48 -4.79 6.69 13.94
N VAL A 49 -5.23 7.92 14.22
CA VAL A 49 -6.19 8.21 15.30
C VAL A 49 -7.33 9.05 14.73
N LEU A 50 -8.55 8.53 14.82
CA LEU A 50 -9.75 9.31 14.54
C LEU A 50 -10.17 10.06 15.79
N HIS A 51 -10.26 11.38 15.68
CA HIS A 51 -10.77 12.28 16.69
C HIS A 51 -12.26 12.51 16.42
N ALA A 52 -13.12 11.76 17.10
CA ALA A 52 -14.56 11.92 17.07
C ALA A 52 -15.04 12.71 18.28
N LYS A 53 -16.28 13.21 18.23
CA LYS A 53 -16.91 13.89 19.38
C LYS A 53 -16.95 13.03 20.64
N ASP A 54 -17.16 11.73 20.46
CA ASP A 54 -17.34 10.78 21.55
C ASP A 54 -16.03 10.11 22.02
N GLY A 55 -14.90 10.42 21.37
CA GLY A 55 -13.59 9.92 21.80
C GLY A 55 -12.56 9.76 20.68
N LEU A 56 -11.42 9.16 21.07
CA LEU A 56 -10.32 8.84 20.16
C LEU A 56 -10.37 7.36 19.78
N HIS A 57 -10.28 7.07 18.48
CA HIS A 57 -10.30 5.71 17.96
C HIS A 57 -9.01 5.44 17.18
N THR A 58 -8.18 4.53 17.70
CA THR A 58 -6.92 4.15 17.04
C THR A 58 -7.17 3.14 15.94
N LEU A 59 -6.50 3.31 14.80
CA LEU A 59 -6.56 2.43 13.64
C LEU A 59 -5.16 1.98 13.24
N THR A 60 -5.06 0.73 12.78
CA THR A 60 -3.89 0.24 12.03
C THR A 60 -4.16 0.42 10.54
N LEU A 61 -3.42 1.31 9.89
CA LEU A 61 -3.68 1.74 8.51
C LEU A 61 -2.65 1.18 7.54
N GLU A 62 -3.11 0.48 6.52
CA GLU A 62 -2.32 0.18 5.33
C GLU A 62 -2.29 1.38 4.38
N MET A 63 -1.10 1.78 3.93
CA MET A 63 -0.90 3.01 3.16
C MET A 63 -0.90 2.76 1.65
N ALA A 64 -1.97 3.16 0.96
CA ALA A 64 -2.09 3.09 -0.49
C ALA A 64 -1.63 4.40 -1.15
N ALA A 65 -0.32 4.64 -1.19
CA ALA A 65 0.29 5.86 -1.71
C ALA A 65 0.65 5.81 -3.21
N THR A 66 0.77 4.62 -3.81
CA THR A 66 1.07 4.48 -5.24
C THR A 66 -0.19 4.22 -6.08
N PRO A 67 -0.22 4.59 -7.37
CA PRO A 67 -1.34 4.25 -8.26
C PRO A 67 -1.65 2.75 -8.30
N ARG A 68 -0.63 1.89 -8.14
CA ARG A 68 -0.82 0.45 -8.10
C ARG A 68 -1.51 0.00 -6.83
N GLN A 69 -1.07 0.48 -5.66
CA GLN A 69 -1.71 0.17 -4.38
C GLN A 69 -3.16 0.68 -4.36
N ARG A 70 -3.40 1.93 -4.78
CA ARG A 70 -4.76 2.50 -4.86
C ARG A 70 -5.70 1.71 -5.78
N ARG A 71 -5.20 1.21 -6.92
CA ARG A 71 -6.01 0.36 -7.80
C ARG A 71 -6.34 -1.01 -7.21
N MET A 72 -5.44 -1.56 -6.39
CA MET A 72 -5.66 -2.85 -5.74
C MET A 72 -6.58 -2.72 -4.52
N GLY A 73 -6.43 -1.66 -3.73
CA GLY A 73 -7.24 -1.44 -2.53
C GLY A 73 -7.31 -2.67 -1.63
N LEU A 74 -8.52 -2.93 -1.10
CA LEU A 74 -8.86 -4.11 -0.31
C LEU A 74 -9.44 -5.27 -1.14
N MET A 75 -9.17 -5.32 -2.45
CA MET A 75 -9.63 -6.43 -3.30
C MET A 75 -9.14 -7.79 -2.78
N GLU A 76 -9.98 -8.80 -2.96
CA GLU A 76 -9.66 -10.20 -2.69
C GLU A 76 -9.36 -10.54 -1.22
N ARG A 77 -9.78 -9.68 -0.29
CA ARG A 77 -9.70 -9.97 1.14
C ARG A 77 -10.98 -10.60 1.64
N ASP A 78 -10.83 -11.57 2.52
CA ASP A 78 -11.93 -12.24 3.23
C ASP A 78 -12.30 -11.56 4.55
N SER A 79 -11.38 -10.77 5.10
CA SER A 79 -11.60 -10.04 6.35
C SER A 79 -10.69 -8.82 6.45
N LEU A 80 -11.08 -7.90 7.33
CA LEU A 80 -10.29 -6.76 7.81
C LEU A 80 -10.48 -6.70 9.33
N ALA A 81 -9.40 -6.50 10.09
CA ALA A 81 -9.51 -6.43 11.54
C ALA A 81 -10.41 -5.25 11.97
N PRO A 82 -11.12 -5.33 13.11
CA PRO A 82 -12.10 -4.29 13.51
C PRO A 82 -11.53 -2.87 13.57
N ASP A 83 -10.30 -2.74 14.06
CA ASP A 83 -9.58 -1.46 14.17
C ASP A 83 -8.45 -1.35 13.13
N ALA A 84 -8.71 -1.84 11.92
CA ALA A 84 -7.82 -1.71 10.77
C ALA A 84 -8.52 -1.01 9.60
N GLY A 85 -7.73 -0.39 8.75
CA GLY A 85 -8.21 0.29 7.55
C GLY A 85 -7.14 0.41 6.48
N MET A 86 -7.53 0.97 5.34
CA MET A 86 -6.60 1.37 4.28
C MET A 86 -6.75 2.86 4.00
N LEU A 87 -5.63 3.58 4.06
CA LEU A 87 -5.57 5.01 3.76
C LEU A 87 -4.99 5.22 2.36
N PHE A 88 -5.82 5.71 1.45
CA PHE A 88 -5.46 6.11 0.10
C PHE A 88 -4.97 7.54 0.14
N ILE A 89 -3.75 7.79 -0.34
CA ILE A 89 -3.14 9.13 -0.34
C ILE A 89 -2.86 9.56 -1.77
N TYR A 90 -3.12 10.83 -2.06
CA TYR A 90 -2.94 11.44 -3.35
C TYR A 90 -1.97 12.63 -3.26
N ASP A 91 -1.12 12.78 -4.27
CA ASP A 91 -0.16 13.90 -4.36
C ASP A 91 -0.84 15.22 -4.77
N GLU A 92 -2.07 15.12 -5.28
CA GLU A 92 -2.90 16.24 -5.75
C GLU A 92 -4.34 16.06 -5.25
N GLU A 93 -5.03 17.18 -5.07
CA GLU A 93 -6.45 17.17 -4.69
C GLU A 93 -7.32 16.54 -5.79
N GLN A 94 -8.20 15.63 -5.37
CA GLN A 94 -9.14 14.94 -6.25
C GLN A 94 -10.49 15.67 -6.28
N SER A 95 -11.24 15.53 -7.39
CA SER A 95 -12.56 16.13 -7.54
C SER A 95 -13.64 15.35 -6.77
N ALA A 96 -14.77 16.02 -6.49
CA ALA A 96 -15.94 15.38 -5.87
C ALA A 96 -16.55 14.24 -6.70
N ASP A 97 -16.34 14.24 -8.02
CA ASP A 97 -16.81 13.18 -8.92
C ASP A 97 -15.84 12.00 -9.01
N HIS A 98 -14.63 12.11 -8.45
CA HIS A 98 -13.73 10.98 -8.33
C HIS A 98 -14.42 9.92 -7.47
N ALA A 99 -14.41 8.68 -7.93
CA ALA A 99 -15.24 7.64 -7.34
C ALA A 99 -14.45 6.37 -7.05
N PHE A 100 -14.80 5.75 -5.94
CA PHE A 100 -14.37 4.42 -5.55
C PHE A 100 -15.37 3.38 -6.03
N TRP A 101 -15.02 2.11 -5.86
CA TRP A 101 -15.78 0.97 -6.35
C TRP A 101 -15.37 -0.27 -5.58
N MET A 102 -16.22 -1.29 -5.63
CA MET A 102 -16.04 -2.51 -4.83
C MET A 102 -15.70 -3.73 -5.70
N TYR A 103 -15.17 -3.52 -6.91
CA TYR A 103 -14.82 -4.62 -7.81
C TYR A 103 -13.83 -5.57 -7.15
N ARG A 104 -14.22 -6.85 -7.00
CA ARG A 104 -13.45 -7.90 -6.32
C ARG A 104 -13.22 -7.67 -4.81
N THR A 105 -13.89 -6.71 -4.20
CA THR A 105 -13.88 -6.50 -2.74
C THR A 105 -15.02 -7.30 -2.13
N ARG A 106 -14.70 -8.29 -1.29
CA ARG A 106 -15.67 -9.25 -0.72
C ARG A 106 -16.26 -8.79 0.62
N ILE A 107 -15.54 -7.94 1.33
CA ILE A 107 -15.94 -7.36 2.61
C ILE A 107 -16.72 -6.05 2.38
N PRO A 108 -17.82 -5.79 3.10
CA PRO A 108 -18.50 -4.50 3.06
C PRO A 108 -17.63 -3.45 3.76
N LEU A 109 -17.57 -2.25 3.19
CA LEU A 109 -16.69 -1.18 3.67
C LEU A 109 -17.47 0.12 3.83
N ASP A 110 -17.05 0.94 4.78
CA ASP A 110 -17.31 2.38 4.73
C ASP A 110 -16.08 3.09 4.19
N ILE A 111 -16.29 4.20 3.49
CA ILE A 111 -15.24 5.09 3.04
C ILE A 111 -15.50 6.52 3.52
N ALA A 112 -14.50 7.13 4.13
CA ALA A 112 -14.47 8.56 4.43
C ALA A 112 -13.49 9.27 3.48
N PHE A 113 -13.90 10.38 2.88
CA PHE A 113 -13.03 11.22 2.07
C PHE A 113 -12.58 12.41 2.90
N LEU A 114 -11.27 12.65 2.94
CA LEU A 114 -10.65 13.62 3.84
C LEU A 114 -9.89 14.68 3.08
N ASP A 115 -9.90 15.90 3.60
CA ASP A 115 -9.10 17.00 3.09
C ASP A 115 -7.60 16.81 3.40
N ARG A 116 -6.77 17.81 3.06
CA ARG A 116 -5.31 17.75 3.30
C ARG A 116 -4.94 17.76 4.79
N ALA A 117 -5.81 18.28 5.65
CA ALA A 117 -5.61 18.32 7.09
C ALA A 117 -6.09 17.04 7.78
N GLY A 118 -6.77 16.14 7.07
CA GLY A 118 -7.35 14.92 7.61
C GLY A 118 -8.79 15.10 8.10
N GLU A 119 -9.46 16.21 7.82
CA GLU A 119 -10.86 16.42 8.17
C GLU A 119 -11.78 15.67 7.20
N ILE A 120 -12.72 14.90 7.74
CA ILE A 120 -13.69 14.13 6.96
C ILE A 120 -14.69 15.09 6.30
N GLN A 121 -14.71 15.07 4.97
CA GLN A 121 -15.59 15.89 4.14
C GLN A 121 -16.86 15.15 3.72
N SER A 122 -16.80 13.83 3.62
CA SER A 122 -17.95 12.97 3.31
C SER A 122 -17.69 11.53 3.74
N ILE A 123 -18.77 10.79 3.95
CA ILE A 123 -18.76 9.35 4.30
C ILE A 123 -19.75 8.64 3.39
N THR A 124 -19.44 7.41 2.98
CA THR A 124 -20.33 6.56 2.19
C THR A 124 -20.11 5.10 2.52
N SER A 125 -21.19 4.35 2.74
CA SER A 125 -21.14 2.88 2.85
C SER A 125 -21.15 2.24 1.47
N MET A 126 -20.33 1.21 1.29
CA MET A 126 -20.12 0.52 0.02
C MET A 126 -20.36 -0.97 0.16
N ALA A 127 -21.22 -1.50 -0.71
CA ALA A 127 -21.54 -2.92 -0.76
C ALA A 127 -20.52 -3.72 -1.61
N PRO A 128 -20.16 -4.96 -1.22
CA PRO A 128 -19.31 -5.84 -2.01
C PRO A 128 -19.75 -5.97 -3.47
N CYS A 129 -18.79 -6.08 -4.40
CA CYS A 129 -19.08 -6.35 -5.81
C CYS A 129 -18.16 -7.41 -6.40
N THR A 130 -18.67 -8.63 -6.53
CA THR A 130 -17.97 -9.76 -7.16
C THR A 130 -18.35 -9.97 -8.63
N ALA A 131 -19.16 -9.07 -9.20
CA ALA A 131 -19.57 -9.09 -10.59
C ALA A 131 -18.43 -8.70 -11.55
N TYR A 132 -18.71 -8.70 -12.85
CA TYR A 132 -17.78 -8.15 -13.84
C TYR A 132 -17.49 -6.67 -13.58
N LYS A 133 -16.25 -6.26 -13.86
CA LYS A 133 -15.72 -4.92 -13.60
C LYS A 133 -16.65 -3.76 -13.98
N VAL A 134 -17.29 -3.85 -15.14
CA VAL A 134 -18.16 -2.80 -15.70
C VAL A 134 -19.53 -2.70 -15.00
N ALA A 135 -19.94 -3.74 -14.27
CA ALA A 135 -21.22 -3.79 -13.57
C ALA A 135 -21.13 -3.28 -12.12
N CYS A 136 -19.93 -3.05 -11.59
CA CYS A 136 -19.78 -2.59 -10.22
C CYS A 136 -20.20 -1.12 -10.07
N PRO A 137 -21.04 -0.79 -9.08
CA PRO A 137 -21.38 0.60 -8.77
C PRO A 137 -20.14 1.44 -8.50
N ARG A 138 -20.25 2.72 -8.85
CA ARG A 138 -19.27 3.74 -8.48
C ARG A 138 -19.83 4.55 -7.32
N TYR A 139 -18.96 4.87 -6.38
CA TYR A 139 -19.28 5.66 -5.19
C TYR A 139 -18.47 6.97 -5.27
N PRO A 140 -19.07 8.05 -5.81
CA PRO A 140 -18.42 9.36 -5.89
C PRO A 140 -18.06 9.88 -4.51
N ALA A 141 -16.96 10.64 -4.44
CA ALA A 141 -16.50 11.22 -3.19
C ALA A 141 -17.49 12.24 -2.62
N GLY A 142 -18.19 12.99 -3.47
CA GLY A 142 -19.15 14.02 -3.03
C GLY A 142 -18.50 15.29 -2.49
N ALA A 143 -17.19 15.29 -2.24
CA ALA A 143 -16.39 16.43 -1.86
C ALA A 143 -14.98 16.32 -2.47
N ARG A 144 -14.26 17.44 -2.58
CA ARG A 144 -12.84 17.41 -2.94
C ARG A 144 -12.04 16.81 -1.79
N PHE A 145 -11.01 16.03 -2.09
CA PHE A 145 -10.27 15.30 -1.07
C PHE A 145 -8.81 15.07 -1.46
N TRP A 146 -7.97 14.83 -0.46
CA TRP A 146 -6.57 14.45 -0.60
C TRP A 146 -6.32 13.01 -0.13
N MET A 147 -7.18 12.51 0.74
CA MET A 147 -7.10 11.17 1.30
C MET A 147 -8.46 10.49 1.30
N ALA A 148 -8.48 9.16 1.26
CA ALA A 148 -9.67 8.38 1.50
C ALA A 148 -9.36 7.24 2.47
N LEU A 149 -10.18 7.04 3.50
CA LEU A 149 -10.02 6.00 4.50
C LEU A 149 -11.11 4.95 4.31
N GLU A 150 -10.73 3.74 3.92
CA GLU A 150 -11.61 2.55 3.93
C GLU A 150 -11.47 1.80 5.26
N VAL A 151 -12.60 1.47 5.87
CA VAL A 151 -12.73 0.66 7.09
C VAL A 151 -13.90 -0.33 6.94
N ASN A 152 -14.05 -1.28 7.87
CA ASN A 152 -15.21 -2.17 7.87
C ASN A 152 -16.52 -1.36 7.88
N ALA A 153 -17.54 -1.82 7.12
CA ALA A 153 -18.84 -1.16 7.12
C ALA A 153 -19.45 -1.08 8.53
N GLY A 154 -20.08 0.05 8.85
CA GLY A 154 -20.62 0.37 10.16
C GLY A 154 -19.61 1.01 11.12
N TYR A 155 -18.30 1.00 10.80
CA TYR A 155 -17.26 1.47 11.72
C TYR A 155 -17.49 2.91 12.18
N PHE A 156 -17.83 3.82 11.24
CA PHE A 156 -18.02 5.23 11.57
C PHE A 156 -19.27 5.46 12.42
N ASP A 157 -20.40 4.87 12.01
CA ASP A 157 -21.68 4.99 12.71
C ASP A 157 -21.60 4.42 14.14
N GLU A 158 -21.00 3.23 14.31
CA GLU A 158 -20.84 2.58 15.62
C GLU A 158 -19.99 3.39 16.60
N ARG A 159 -19.11 4.26 16.10
CA ARG A 159 -18.14 5.04 16.87
C ARG A 159 -18.46 6.53 16.92
N GLY A 160 -19.60 6.94 16.36
CA GLY A 160 -20.02 8.34 16.30
C GLY A 160 -19.10 9.23 15.48
N VAL A 161 -18.33 8.66 14.54
CA VAL A 161 -17.45 9.41 13.63
C VAL A 161 -18.29 10.00 12.51
N ALA A 162 -18.18 11.30 12.27
CA ALA A 162 -18.98 12.03 11.30
C ALA A 162 -18.17 13.04 10.46
N VAL A 163 -18.83 13.67 9.49
CA VAL A 163 -18.26 14.80 8.75
C VAL A 163 -17.83 15.91 9.72
N GLY A 164 -16.63 16.44 9.51
CA GLY A 164 -15.97 17.42 10.38
C GLY A 164 -15.04 16.82 11.44
N ASP A 165 -15.12 15.51 11.69
CA ASP A 165 -14.13 14.80 12.53
C ASP A 165 -12.81 14.62 11.78
N ARG A 166 -11.73 14.29 12.51
CA ARG A 166 -10.38 14.35 11.96
C ARG A 166 -9.60 13.05 12.14
N LEU A 167 -8.97 12.58 11.06
CA LEU A 167 -7.92 11.56 11.12
C LEU A 167 -6.56 12.22 11.30
N GLU A 168 -5.85 11.83 12.34
CA GLU A 168 -4.44 12.12 12.55
C GLU A 168 -3.60 10.90 12.15
N VAL A 169 -2.59 11.12 11.31
CA VAL A 169 -1.65 10.10 10.86
C VAL A 169 -0.30 10.77 10.60
N ASP A 170 0.78 10.08 10.96
CA ASP A 170 2.15 10.53 10.66
C ASP A 170 2.54 10.01 9.27
N LEU A 171 2.67 10.93 8.30
CA LEU A 171 2.86 10.64 6.86
C LEU A 171 4.29 10.92 6.39
#